data_AF-A0A8H6PFT4-F1
#
_entry.id   AF-A0A8H6PFT4-F1
#
_cell.length_a   1.000
_cell.length_b   1.000
_cell.length_c   1.000
_cell.angle_alpha   90.00
_cell.angle_beta   90.00
_cell.angle_gamma   90.00
#
_symmetry.space_group_name_H-M   'P 1'
#
loop_
_entity.id
_entity.type
_entity.pdbx_description
1 polymer ?
#
loop_
_entity_poly.entity_id
_entity_poly.type
_entity_poly.pdbx_seq_one_letter_code
_entity_poly.pdbx_strand_id
1 'polypeptide(L)'
;MPRPVVNYHNDLSRLLRVGQVMLLRTLLLTLVDRTRHSHDYRISAATQWEILALVDQLKRRIHEANAIALFAAFGMPHNANMTHLAALDLMSLETFHDGLVVLREGALPDRHLLKAGFLADLQRVWEASLTLLEAEGSVVPANLISTLLDIV
;
A
#
# COMPACT_ATOMS: atom_id res chain seq x y z
N MET A 1 -20.76 27.61 28.88
CA MET A 1 -20.17 26.36 28.37
C MET A 1 -19.65 26.61 26.96
N PRO A 2 -18.36 26.39 26.64
CA PRO A 2 -17.89 26.54 25.27
C PRO A 2 -18.42 25.36 24.43
N ARG A 3 -18.87 25.64 23.20
CA ARG A 3 -19.30 24.61 22.25
C ARG A 3 -18.09 23.81 21.76
N PRO A 4 -18.20 22.49 21.56
CA PRO A 4 -17.12 21.71 20.98
C PRO A 4 -16.90 22.16 19.53
N VAL A 5 -15.66 22.56 19.21
CA VAL A 5 -15.22 22.73 17.83
C VAL A 5 -15.07 21.34 17.24
N VAL A 6 -16.09 20.88 16.52
CA VAL A 6 -16.02 19.63 15.77
C VAL A 6 -15.02 19.85 14.63
N ASN A 7 -13.87 19.19 14.73
CA ASN A 7 -12.79 19.28 13.75
C ASN A 7 -13.13 18.40 12.54
N TYR A 8 -14.00 18.90 11.66
CA TYR A 8 -14.51 18.18 10.48
C TYR A 8 -13.42 17.73 9.49
N HIS A 9 -12.18 18.22 9.64
CA HIS A 9 -11.05 17.80 8.80
C HIS A 9 -10.53 16.38 9.09
N ASN A 10 -10.84 15.79 10.25
CA ASN A 10 -10.35 14.45 10.62
C ASN A 10 -11.35 13.31 10.39
N ASP A 11 -12.65 13.61 10.23
CA ASP A 11 -13.69 12.57 10.19
C ASP A 11 -14.09 12.14 8.78
N LEU A 12 -14.04 13.03 7.78
CA LEU A 12 -14.27 12.65 6.37
C LEU A 12 -13.20 11.69 5.83
N SER A 13 -11.99 11.74 6.40
CA SER A 13 -10.90 10.81 6.09
C SER A 13 -11.19 9.38 6.55
N ARG A 14 -11.97 9.12 7.59
CA ARG A 14 -12.07 7.77 8.16
C ARG A 14 -13.00 6.81 7.39
N LEU A 15 -13.75 7.28 6.40
CA LEU A 15 -14.88 6.55 5.80
C LEU A 15 -14.86 6.43 4.26
N LEU A 16 -13.79 6.85 3.57
CA LEU A 16 -13.72 6.68 2.12
C LEU A 16 -13.14 5.31 1.75
N ARG A 17 -13.88 4.52 0.97
CA ARG A 17 -13.36 3.29 0.33
C ARG A 17 -12.23 3.67 -0.62
N VAL A 18 -11.26 2.77 -0.85
CA VAL A 18 -10.10 3.04 -1.74
C VAL A 18 -10.52 3.64 -3.08
N GLY A 19 -11.57 3.11 -3.71
CA GLY A 19 -12.09 3.65 -4.97
C GLY A 19 -12.56 5.12 -4.88
N GLN A 20 -13.15 5.53 -3.75
CA GLN A 20 -13.54 6.93 -3.53
C GLN A 20 -12.32 7.83 -3.29
N VAL A 21 -11.29 7.32 -2.59
CA VAL A 21 -10.01 8.03 -2.38
C VAL A 21 -9.30 8.24 -3.73
N MET A 22 -9.29 7.23 -4.60
CA MET A 22 -8.75 7.32 -5.95
C MET A 22 -9.52 8.31 -6.83
N LEU A 23 -10.85 8.29 -6.76
CA LEU A 23 -11.70 9.23 -7.49
C LEU A 23 -11.45 10.67 -7.03
N LEU A 24 -11.42 10.92 -5.71
CA LEU A 24 -11.12 12.23 -5.15
C LEU A 24 -9.74 12.73 -5.59
N ARG A 25 -8.70 11.87 -5.51
CA ARG A 25 -7.35 12.20 -5.98
C ARG A 25 -7.36 12.61 -7.46
N THR A 26 -8.07 11.87 -8.29
CA THR A 26 -8.17 12.14 -9.73
C THR A 26 -8.85 13.49 -10.00
N LEU A 27 -9.97 13.76 -9.34
CA LEU A 27 -10.69 15.02 -9.47
C LEU A 27 -9.83 16.22 -9.03
N LEU A 28 -9.10 16.10 -7.92
CA LEU A 28 -8.21 17.14 -7.42
C LEU A 28 -7.03 17.40 -8.38
N LEU A 29 -6.45 16.35 -8.96
CA LEU A 29 -5.40 16.49 -9.97
C LEU A 29 -5.94 17.20 -11.24
N THR A 30 -7.13 16.82 -11.71
CA THR A 30 -7.79 17.49 -12.84
C THR A 30 -8.06 18.96 -12.54
N LEU A 31 -8.42 19.30 -11.29
CA LEU A 31 -8.64 20.68 -10.88
C LEU A 31 -7.35 21.50 -10.96
N VAL A 32 -6.25 20.98 -10.42
CA VAL A 32 -4.93 21.64 -10.47
C VAL A 32 -4.47 21.79 -11.92
N ASP A 33 -4.63 20.76 -12.74
CA ASP A 33 -4.24 20.80 -14.15
C ASP A 33 -5.02 21.89 -14.92
N ARG A 34 -6.35 21.96 -14.70
CA ARG A 34 -7.19 22.99 -15.32
C ARG A 34 -6.76 24.41 -14.94
N THR A 35 -6.30 24.61 -13.71
CA THR A 35 -5.83 25.95 -13.26
C THR A 35 -4.51 26.38 -13.90
N ARG A 36 -3.71 25.42 -14.39
CA ARG A 36 -2.48 25.71 -15.15
C ARG A 36 -2.77 26.08 -16.60
N HIS A 37 -3.84 25.52 -17.17
CA HIS A 37 -4.11 25.61 -18.61
C HIS A 37 -5.25 26.59 -18.98
N SER A 38 -6.12 26.95 -18.03
CA SER A 38 -7.22 27.87 -18.27
C SER A 38 -6.92 29.27 -17.72
N HIS A 39 -7.16 30.29 -18.54
CA HIS A 39 -7.09 31.69 -18.12
C HIS A 39 -8.36 32.12 -17.35
N ASP A 40 -9.48 31.41 -17.59
CA ASP A 40 -10.79 31.71 -16.99
C ASP A 40 -10.96 31.09 -15.61
N TYR A 41 -10.11 30.12 -15.25
CA TYR A 41 -10.20 29.39 -13.99
C TYR A 41 -8.87 29.42 -13.26
N ARG A 42 -8.72 30.37 -12.33
CA ARG A 42 -7.53 30.51 -11.49
C ARG A 42 -7.90 30.36 -10.03
N ILE A 43 -7.35 29.35 -9.38
CA ILE A 43 -7.34 29.26 -7.92
C ILE A 43 -6.12 30.01 -7.38
N SER A 44 -6.20 30.46 -6.13
CA SER A 44 -5.05 31.09 -5.49
C SER A 44 -3.88 30.10 -5.34
N ALA A 45 -2.65 30.61 -5.31
CA ALA A 45 -1.48 29.76 -5.08
C ALA A 45 -1.57 29.00 -3.74
N ALA A 46 -2.11 29.63 -2.69
CA ALA A 46 -2.33 29.00 -1.40
C ALA A 46 -3.28 27.78 -1.51
N THR A 47 -4.40 27.94 -2.21
CA THR A 47 -5.36 26.85 -2.47
C THR A 47 -4.73 25.73 -3.30
N GLN A 48 -3.87 26.07 -4.27
CA GLN A 48 -3.16 25.07 -5.06
C GLN A 48 -2.22 24.23 -4.20
N TRP A 49 -1.49 24.85 -3.26
CA TRP A 49 -0.63 24.13 -2.31
C TRP A 49 -1.43 23.21 -1.39
N GLU A 50 -2.57 23.68 -0.88
CA GLU A 50 -3.47 22.85 -0.06
C GLU A 50 -3.99 21.62 -0.83
N ILE A 51 -4.37 21.80 -2.10
CA ILE A 51 -4.83 20.69 -2.94
C ILE A 51 -3.70 19.69 -3.19
N LEU A 52 -2.48 20.15 -3.45
CA LEU A 52 -1.33 19.27 -3.65
C LEU A 52 -0.99 18.48 -2.38
N ALA A 53 -0.99 19.14 -1.22
CA ALA A 53 -0.80 18.47 0.07
C ALA A 53 -1.88 17.41 0.32
N LEU A 54 -3.14 17.71 -0.02
CA LEU A 54 -4.24 16.74 0.06
C LEU A 54 -4.02 15.56 -0.90
N VAL A 55 -3.59 15.82 -2.14
CA VAL A 55 -3.26 14.75 -3.11
C VAL A 55 -2.17 13.83 -2.58
N ASP A 56 -1.13 14.37 -1.95
CA ASP A 56 -0.05 13.59 -1.35
C ASP A 56 -0.54 12.75 -0.16
N GLN A 57 -1.42 13.31 0.67
CA GLN A 57 -2.09 12.55 1.73
C GLN A 57 -2.93 11.40 1.15
N LEU A 58 -3.68 11.64 0.07
CA LEU A 58 -4.50 10.61 -0.58
C LEU A 58 -3.64 9.50 -1.19
N LYS A 59 -2.52 9.84 -1.85
CA LYS A 59 -1.56 8.85 -2.38
C LYS A 59 -1.06 7.91 -1.30
N ARG A 60 -0.56 8.46 -0.19
CA ARG A 60 -0.10 7.66 0.96
C ARG A 60 -1.19 6.70 1.44
N ARG A 61 -2.43 7.18 1.57
CA ARG A 61 -3.55 6.35 2.03
C ARG A 61 -3.93 5.25 1.04
N ILE A 62 -3.83 5.49 -0.26
CA ILE A 62 -4.06 4.47 -1.28
C ILE A 62 -3.03 3.35 -1.13
N HIS A 63 -1.74 3.68 -1.00
CA HIS A 63 -0.68 2.70 -0.78
C HIS A 63 -0.90 1.87 0.49
N GLU A 64 -1.18 2.53 1.61
CA GLU A 64 -1.47 1.85 2.88
C GLU A 64 -2.71 0.94 2.76
N ALA A 65 -3.79 1.41 2.15
CA ALA A 65 -5.02 0.64 2.03
C ALA A 65 -4.89 -0.53 1.05
N ASN A 66 -4.12 -0.38 -0.03
CA ASN A 66 -3.84 -1.46 -0.97
C ASN A 66 -2.99 -2.55 -0.30
N ALA A 67 -2.02 -2.17 0.52
CA ALA A 67 -1.27 -3.13 1.33
C ALA A 67 -2.21 -3.93 2.26
N ILE A 68 -3.07 -3.24 3.02
CA ILE A 68 -4.04 -3.90 3.91
C ILE A 68 -4.96 -4.84 3.13
N ALA A 69 -5.47 -4.40 1.99
CA ALA A 69 -6.37 -5.21 1.16
C ALA A 69 -5.67 -6.46 0.60
N LEU A 70 -4.42 -6.32 0.14
CA LEU A 70 -3.62 -7.45 -0.34
C LEU A 70 -3.43 -8.48 0.79
N PHE A 71 -2.98 -8.05 1.96
CA PHE A 71 -2.76 -8.97 3.08
C PHE A 71 -4.07 -9.63 3.53
N ALA A 72 -5.16 -8.86 3.64
CA ALA A 72 -6.46 -9.39 4.01
C ALA A 72 -7.00 -10.42 3.00
N ALA A 73 -6.78 -10.21 1.70
CA ALA A 73 -7.24 -11.13 0.65
C ALA A 73 -6.61 -12.53 0.78
N PHE A 74 -5.42 -12.62 1.37
CA PHE A 74 -4.70 -13.88 1.60
C PHE A 74 -4.72 -14.32 3.07
N GLY A 75 -5.56 -13.72 3.91
CA GLY A 75 -5.66 -14.06 5.33
C GLY A 75 -4.40 -13.74 6.15
N MET A 76 -3.56 -12.83 5.66
CA MET A 76 -2.26 -12.50 6.25
C MET A 76 -2.36 -11.39 7.29
N PRO A 77 -1.61 -11.48 8.40
CA PRO A 77 -1.44 -10.36 9.30
C PRO A 77 -0.45 -9.33 8.72
N HIS A 78 -0.54 -8.07 9.14
CA HIS A 78 0.29 -6.97 8.62
C HIS A 78 1.80 -7.17 8.83
N ASN A 79 2.19 -8.06 9.75
CA ASN A 79 3.56 -8.48 10.04
C ASN A 79 3.83 -9.90 9.53
N ALA A 80 3.18 -10.30 8.42
CA ALA A 80 3.39 -11.61 7.81
C ALA A 80 4.88 -11.91 7.65
N ASN A 81 5.23 -13.15 7.94
CA ASN A 81 6.58 -13.68 7.84
C ASN A 81 6.53 -14.98 7.03
N MET A 82 7.69 -15.61 6.85
CA MET A 82 7.82 -16.85 6.09
C MET A 82 6.86 -17.95 6.54
N THR A 83 6.58 -18.09 7.85
CA THR A 83 5.63 -19.10 8.37
C THR A 83 4.20 -18.85 7.89
N HIS A 84 3.76 -17.59 7.86
CA HIS A 84 2.43 -17.25 7.35
C HIS A 84 2.36 -17.53 5.84
N LEU A 85 3.41 -17.13 5.10
CA LEU A 85 3.47 -17.32 3.65
C LEU A 85 3.52 -18.80 3.25
N ALA A 86 4.22 -19.64 4.01
CA ALA A 86 4.31 -21.09 3.77
C ALA A 86 2.96 -21.82 3.97
N ALA A 87 1.95 -21.17 4.55
CA ALA A 87 0.60 -21.72 4.65
C ALA A 87 -0.23 -21.52 3.36
N LEU A 88 0.24 -20.69 2.42
CA LEU A 88 -0.38 -20.55 1.11
C LEU A 88 0.00 -21.72 0.21
N ASP A 89 -0.94 -22.17 -0.62
CA ASP A 89 -0.59 -23.01 -1.76
C ASP A 89 0.24 -22.22 -2.79
N LEU A 90 0.93 -22.92 -3.68
CA LEU A 90 1.84 -22.31 -4.66
C LEU A 90 1.15 -21.23 -5.51
N MET A 91 -0.06 -21.48 -6.01
CA MET A 91 -0.78 -20.52 -6.86
C MET A 91 -1.14 -19.24 -6.07
N SER A 92 -1.55 -19.41 -4.81
CA SER A 92 -1.83 -18.29 -3.91
C SER A 92 -0.55 -17.51 -3.58
N LEU A 93 0.58 -18.19 -3.35
CA LEU A 93 1.87 -17.56 -3.08
C LEU A 93 2.37 -16.76 -4.29
N GLU A 94 2.27 -17.29 -5.51
CA GLU A 94 2.60 -16.60 -6.75
C GLU A 94 1.72 -15.34 -6.92
N THR A 95 0.40 -15.48 -6.77
CA THR A 95 -0.53 -14.35 -6.91
C THR A 95 -0.25 -13.26 -5.87
N PHE A 96 0.07 -13.66 -4.64
CA PHE A 96 0.44 -12.73 -3.57
C PHE A 96 1.76 -12.03 -3.89
N HIS A 97 2.76 -12.76 -4.38
CA HIS A 97 4.06 -12.21 -4.78
C HIS A 97 3.92 -11.15 -5.87
N ASP A 98 3.15 -11.44 -6.92
CA ASP A 98 2.86 -10.48 -8.00
C ASP A 98 2.16 -9.23 -7.45
N GLY A 99 1.20 -9.41 -6.55
CA GLY A 99 0.55 -8.30 -5.84
C GLY A 99 1.53 -7.43 -5.06
N LEU A 100 2.51 -8.04 -4.38
CA LEU A 100 3.56 -7.30 -3.67
C LEU A 100 4.48 -6.53 -4.62
N VAL A 101 4.83 -7.10 -5.78
CA VAL A 101 5.64 -6.43 -6.80
C VAL A 101 4.93 -5.16 -7.27
N VAL A 102 3.66 -5.28 -7.69
CA VAL A 102 2.85 -4.14 -8.14
C VAL A 102 2.74 -3.07 -7.06
N LEU A 103 2.49 -3.45 -5.82
CA LEU A 103 2.38 -2.52 -4.69
C LEU A 103 3.70 -1.81 -4.41
N ARG A 104 4.83 -2.54 -4.39
CA ARG A 104 6.16 -1.98 -4.14
C ARG A 104 6.56 -1.00 -5.24
N GLU A 105 6.42 -1.41 -6.50
CA GLU A 105 6.78 -0.58 -7.66
C GLU A 105 5.89 0.66 -7.76
N GLY A 106 4.60 0.53 -7.51
CA GLY A 106 3.67 1.65 -7.45
C GLY A 106 4.00 2.64 -6.32
N ALA A 107 4.56 2.16 -5.21
CA ALA A 107 4.89 2.98 -4.05
C ALA A 107 6.26 3.69 -4.16
N LEU A 108 7.20 3.18 -4.95
CA LEU A 108 8.56 3.72 -5.07
C LEU A 108 8.63 5.22 -5.44
N PRO A 109 7.86 5.72 -6.43
CA PRO A 109 7.87 7.15 -6.77
C PRO A 109 7.44 8.05 -5.61
N ASP A 110 6.55 7.53 -4.76
CA ASP A 110 5.95 8.24 -3.63
C ASP A 110 6.68 7.96 -2.31
N ARG A 111 7.88 7.34 -2.32
CA ARG A 111 8.62 6.90 -1.11
C ARG A 111 8.74 7.94 0.01
N HIS A 112 8.86 9.21 -0.37
CA HIS A 112 9.03 10.34 0.55
C HIS A 112 7.73 10.69 1.30
N LEU A 113 6.59 10.22 0.82
CA LEU A 113 5.27 10.42 1.42
C LEU A 113 4.88 9.29 2.37
N LEU A 114 5.53 8.13 2.27
CA LEU A 114 5.16 6.91 2.99
C LEU A 114 5.63 6.94 4.43
N LYS A 115 4.96 6.16 5.29
CA LYS A 115 5.42 5.93 6.67
C LYS A 115 6.84 5.36 6.66
N ALA A 116 7.65 5.79 7.63
CA ALA A 116 8.95 5.18 7.87
C ALA A 116 8.78 3.66 8.04
N GLY A 117 9.64 2.88 7.39
CA GLY A 117 9.60 1.42 7.42
C GLY A 117 8.63 0.77 6.42
N PHE A 118 7.65 1.49 5.86
CA PHE A 118 6.63 0.87 4.98
C PHE A 118 7.25 0.09 3.80
N LEU A 119 8.17 0.71 3.06
CA LEU A 119 8.85 0.03 1.95
C LEU A 119 9.76 -1.10 2.41
N ALA A 120 10.37 -0.98 3.59
CA ALA A 120 11.22 -2.02 4.16
C ALA A 120 10.39 -3.24 4.60
N ASP A 121 9.17 -3.01 5.10
CA ASP A 121 8.23 -4.06 5.45
C ASP A 121 7.76 -4.80 4.20
N LEU A 122 7.36 -4.09 3.15
CA LEU A 122 7.01 -4.71 1.86
C LEU A 122 8.19 -5.49 1.28
N GLN A 123 9.40 -4.93 1.33
CA GLN A 123 10.60 -5.60 0.84
C GLN A 123 10.86 -6.92 1.59
N ARG A 124 10.74 -6.93 2.91
CA ARG A 124 10.94 -8.13 3.73
C ARG A 124 9.96 -9.24 3.38
N VAL A 125 8.68 -8.91 3.20
CA VAL A 125 7.66 -9.89 2.84
C VAL A 125 7.86 -10.38 1.41
N TRP A 126 8.26 -9.48 0.49
CA TRP A 126 8.63 -9.84 -0.87
C TRP A 126 9.80 -10.83 -0.90
N GLU A 127 10.88 -10.57 -0.16
CA GLU A 127 12.03 -11.49 -0.05
C GLU A 127 11.60 -12.85 0.50
N ALA A 128 10.80 -12.88 1.57
CA ALA A 128 10.30 -14.12 2.14
C ALA A 128 9.44 -14.92 1.16
N SER A 129 8.59 -14.27 0.37
CA SER A 129 7.78 -14.93 -0.66
C SER A 129 8.64 -15.47 -1.80
N LEU A 130 9.67 -14.73 -2.23
CA LEU A 130 10.59 -15.17 -3.29
C LEU A 130 11.35 -16.42 -2.86
N THR A 131 11.91 -16.43 -1.64
CA THR A 131 12.62 -17.59 -1.12
C THR A 131 11.74 -18.85 -1.10
N LEU A 132 10.46 -18.72 -0.77
CA LEU A 132 9.52 -19.85 -0.77
C LEU A 132 9.20 -20.33 -2.18
N LEU A 133 8.99 -19.40 -3.13
CA LEU A 133 8.76 -19.75 -4.54
C LEU A 133 9.97 -20.48 -5.15
N GLU A 134 11.17 -20.03 -4.82
CA GLU A 134 12.41 -20.71 -5.24
C GLU A 134 12.53 -22.11 -4.63
N ALA A 135 12.14 -22.28 -3.36
CA ALA A 135 12.16 -23.58 -2.68
C ALA A 135 11.14 -24.58 -3.27
N GLU A 136 9.92 -24.13 -3.55
CA GLU A 136 8.84 -24.97 -4.15
C GLU A 136 9.12 -25.31 -5.62
N GLY A 137 9.71 -24.38 -6.37
CA GLY A 137 10.19 -24.64 -7.74
C GLY A 137 11.39 -25.60 -7.81
N SER A 138 12.06 -25.82 -6.67
CA SER A 138 13.31 -26.60 -6.56
C SER A 138 13.10 -28.02 -6.05
N VAL A 139 12.05 -28.76 -6.45
CA VAL A 139 11.91 -30.19 -6.13
C VAL A 139 13.11 -31.01 -6.67
N VAL A 140 14.14 -31.13 -5.84
CA VAL A 140 15.15 -32.20 -5.67
C VAL A 140 15.80 -32.03 -4.27
N PRO A 141 15.96 -33.06 -3.42
CA PRO A 141 15.03 -34.03 -2.84
C PRO A 141 14.71 -33.72 -1.34
N ALA A 142 13.85 -34.53 -0.75
CA ALA A 142 13.19 -34.47 0.57
C ALA A 142 14.03 -34.28 1.86
N ASN A 143 15.31 -33.88 1.77
CA ASN A 143 16.21 -33.81 2.94
C ASN A 143 16.24 -32.43 3.62
N LEU A 144 15.58 -31.41 3.07
CA LEU A 144 15.57 -30.05 3.66
C LEU A 144 14.48 -29.86 4.72
N ILE A 145 13.43 -30.70 4.71
CA ILE A 145 12.35 -30.67 5.72
C ILE A 145 12.86 -31.14 7.08
N SER A 146 13.87 -32.01 7.14
CA SER A 146 14.44 -32.45 8.43
C SER A 146 15.26 -31.32 9.08
N THR A 147 15.96 -30.50 8.31
CA THR A 147 16.87 -29.48 8.87
C THR A 147 16.15 -28.26 9.41
N LEU A 148 14.92 -27.97 8.94
CA LEU A 148 14.11 -26.85 9.42
C LEU A 148 13.28 -27.19 10.67
N LEU A 149 13.07 -28.48 10.97
CA LEU A 149 12.40 -28.93 12.20
C LEU A 149 13.36 -29.07 13.40
N ASP A 150 14.68 -29.10 13.16
CA ASP A 150 15.70 -29.24 14.22
C ASP A 150 16.16 -27.88 14.82
N ILE A 151 15.56 -26.75 14.42
CA ILE A 151 15.86 -25.40 14.94
C ILE A 151 14.67 -24.81 15.74
N VAL A 152 13.87 -25.67 16.41
CA VAL A 152 12.89 -25.26 17.42
C VAL A 152 13.15 -25.98 18.74
#